data_AF-A0A3B8WGN9-F1
#
_entry.id   AF-A0A3B8WGN9-F1
#
_cell.length_a   1.000
_cell.length_b   1.000
_cell.length_c   1.000
_cell.angle_alpha   90.00
_cell.angle_beta   90.00
_cell.angle_gamma   90.00
#
_symmetry.space_group_name_H-M   'P 1'
#
loop_
_entity.id
_entity.type
_entity.pdbx_description
1 polymer ?
#
loop_
_entity_poly.entity_id
_entity_poly.type
_entity_poly.pdbx_seq_one_letter_code
_entity_poly.pdbx_strand_id
1 'polypeptide(L)'
;MADLMNVARKEFRGFFASPAAYLFMALFVAACLFVFFWGEAFFARNVADLEPLFDWLPLLLIFLIAALTMRSWSEERRSGTLESLLTSPVSLWQLVLGKFVAAFGLLCLALALTLPLPITVSLLGPLDTGPVIGGYLATLFLGAAYIAIGLFTSSRTDNPIVALMVTVLICSLFYLIGSGLLTGLAGYRLGQFLELFGTGSRFDAITRGVLDLRDIYYYLSLTGVFLVLNVYTLEKLRWTGNPSSTTHRRWTAVTALAVVNLLAANLWLHPLKAIRLDLTENQLYTLSEATTEQLTTLQEPLQIRGYFSEKTHPLLAPLVPRLQSLLEEYQVHGGTQVMVEFIDPTRNKEAEETA
;
A
#
# COMPACT_ATOMS: atom_id res chain seq x y z
N MET A 1 -15.83 20.44 11.22
CA MET A 1 -16.31 19.21 10.56
C MET A 1 -17.27 19.50 9.42
N ALA A 2 -18.30 20.35 9.63
CA ALA A 2 -19.25 20.73 8.57
C ALA A 2 -18.56 21.27 7.31
N ASP A 3 -17.57 22.16 7.46
CA ASP A 3 -16.88 22.76 6.31
C ASP A 3 -16.07 21.74 5.50
N LEU A 4 -15.40 20.79 6.16
CA LEU A 4 -14.68 19.70 5.50
C LEU A 4 -15.63 18.85 4.66
N MET A 5 -16.77 18.45 5.24
CA MET A 5 -17.75 17.63 4.53
C MET A 5 -18.41 18.40 3.37
N ASN A 6 -18.60 19.71 3.52
CA ASN A 6 -19.11 20.57 2.46
C ASN A 6 -18.13 20.66 1.29
N VAL A 7 -16.83 20.82 1.57
CA VAL A 7 -15.78 20.77 0.54
C VAL A 7 -15.77 19.39 -0.12
N ALA A 8 -15.72 18.31 0.66
CA ALA A 8 -15.70 16.95 0.11
C ALA A 8 -16.92 16.66 -0.78
N ARG A 9 -18.12 17.06 -0.36
CA ARG A 9 -19.35 16.90 -1.15
C ARG A 9 -19.33 17.73 -2.43
N LYS A 10 -18.82 18.97 -2.37
CA LYS A 10 -18.66 19.83 -3.55
C LYS A 10 -17.72 19.18 -4.57
N GLU A 11 -16.54 18.75 -4.12
CA GLU A 11 -15.51 18.11 -4.96
C GLU A 11 -16.02 16.78 -5.54
N PHE A 12 -16.66 15.96 -4.71
CA PHE A 12 -17.24 14.69 -5.16
C PHE A 12 -18.26 14.92 -6.26
N ARG A 13 -19.21 15.86 -6.09
CA ARG A 13 -20.15 16.24 -7.15
C ARG A 13 -19.47 16.82 -8.39
N GLY A 14 -18.36 17.54 -8.20
CA GLY A 14 -17.54 18.07 -9.29
C GLY A 14 -16.98 16.98 -10.20
N PHE A 15 -16.54 15.85 -9.64
CA PHE A 15 -16.06 14.72 -10.44
C PHE A 15 -17.16 14.15 -11.36
N PHE A 16 -18.38 13.95 -10.84
CA PHE A 16 -19.51 13.42 -11.62
C PHE A 16 -20.19 14.45 -12.51
N ALA A 17 -19.93 15.74 -12.32
CA ALA A 17 -20.42 16.78 -13.23
C ALA A 17 -19.76 16.69 -14.61
N SER A 18 -18.58 16.06 -14.71
CA SER A 18 -17.89 15.80 -15.97
C SER A 18 -18.02 14.34 -16.39
N PRO A 19 -18.21 14.04 -17.69
CA PRO A 19 -18.15 12.68 -18.22
C PRO A 19 -16.83 11.96 -17.96
N ALA A 20 -15.76 12.71 -17.65
CA ALA A 20 -14.43 12.15 -17.45
C ALA A 20 -14.37 11.13 -16.32
N ALA A 21 -15.03 11.37 -15.18
CA ALA A 21 -15.01 10.43 -14.05
C ALA A 21 -15.63 9.07 -14.42
N TYR A 22 -16.75 9.09 -15.13
CA TYR A 22 -17.41 7.87 -15.62
C TYR A 22 -16.51 7.09 -16.57
N LEU A 23 -15.85 7.79 -17.51
CA LEU A 23 -14.92 7.16 -18.45
C LEU A 23 -13.71 6.53 -17.75
N PHE A 24 -13.11 7.21 -16.78
CA PHE A 24 -11.97 6.67 -16.04
C PHE A 24 -12.35 5.46 -15.18
N MET A 25 -13.50 5.49 -14.50
CA MET A 25 -13.97 4.34 -13.74
C MET A 25 -14.30 3.16 -14.65
N ALA A 26 -14.99 3.39 -15.77
CA ALA A 26 -15.31 2.34 -16.73
C ALA A 26 -14.03 1.73 -17.33
N LEU A 27 -13.05 2.56 -17.69
CA LEU A 27 -11.76 2.11 -18.20
C LEU A 27 -10.98 1.31 -17.16
N PHE A 28 -10.98 1.74 -15.89
CA PHE A 28 -10.34 1.02 -14.80
C PHE A 28 -10.98 -0.35 -14.58
N VAL A 29 -12.30 -0.42 -14.49
CA VAL A 29 -13.02 -1.70 -14.34
C VAL A 29 -12.77 -2.59 -15.55
N ALA A 30 -12.83 -2.05 -16.77
CA ALA A 30 -12.53 -2.81 -17.99
C ALA A 30 -11.09 -3.33 -18.00
N ALA A 31 -10.11 -2.54 -17.55
CA ALA A 31 -8.73 -2.98 -17.41
C ALA A 31 -8.59 -4.10 -16.37
N CYS A 32 -9.24 -3.98 -15.21
CA CYS A 32 -9.27 -5.05 -14.20
C CYS A 32 -9.85 -6.35 -14.78
N LEU A 33 -11.00 -6.27 -15.46
CA LEU A 33 -11.63 -7.42 -16.11
C LEU A 33 -10.73 -8.04 -17.18
N PHE A 34 -10.11 -7.20 -18.02
CA PHE A 34 -9.22 -7.66 -19.08
C PHE A 34 -7.98 -8.38 -18.53
N VAL A 35 -7.31 -7.79 -17.53
CA VAL A 35 -6.14 -8.41 -16.90
C VAL A 35 -6.51 -9.72 -16.23
N PHE A 36 -7.62 -9.73 -15.48
CA PHE A 36 -8.07 -10.92 -14.75
C PHE A 36 -8.44 -12.09 -15.69
N PHE A 37 -9.29 -11.85 -16.69
CA PHE A 37 -9.76 -12.92 -17.56
C PHE A 37 -8.75 -13.29 -18.67
N TRP A 38 -8.05 -12.31 -19.23
CA TRP A 38 -7.24 -12.49 -20.43
C TRP A 38 -5.73 -12.45 -20.15
N GLY A 39 -5.27 -11.57 -19.27
CA GLY A 39 -3.85 -11.44 -18.92
C GLY A 39 -3.32 -12.68 -18.22
N GLU A 40 -3.99 -13.09 -17.15
CA GLU A 40 -3.59 -14.24 -16.31
C GLU A 40 -4.32 -15.53 -16.70
N ALA A 41 -5.11 -15.49 -17.79
CA ALA A 41 -5.89 -16.59 -18.33
C ALA A 41 -6.60 -17.39 -17.22
N PHE A 42 -7.43 -16.72 -16.41
CA PHE A 42 -8.10 -17.30 -15.23
C PHE A 42 -8.63 -18.73 -15.45
N PHE A 43 -9.30 -18.97 -16.58
CA PHE A 43 -9.86 -20.29 -16.91
C PHE A 43 -8.80 -21.38 -17.18
N ALA A 44 -7.58 -21.01 -17.55
CA ALA A 44 -6.47 -21.94 -17.75
C ALA A 44 -5.79 -22.34 -16.42
N ARG A 45 -5.84 -21.50 -15.39
CA ARG A 45 -5.25 -21.79 -14.06
C ARG A 45 -6.02 -22.87 -13.31
N ASN A 46 -7.32 -23.02 -13.58
CA ASN A 46 -8.21 -23.99 -12.92
C ASN A 46 -8.18 -23.90 -11.38
N VAL A 47 -7.95 -22.69 -10.86
CA VAL A 47 -7.97 -22.35 -9.43
C VAL A 47 -8.93 -21.17 -9.26
N ALA A 48 -9.79 -21.24 -8.23
CA ALA A 48 -10.78 -20.22 -7.93
C ALA A 48 -10.24 -19.21 -6.90
N ASP A 49 -9.33 -18.35 -7.33
CA ASP A 49 -8.67 -17.32 -6.51
C ASP A 49 -8.63 -15.95 -7.20
N LEU A 50 -8.45 -14.90 -6.39
CA LEU A 50 -8.34 -13.52 -6.85
C LEU A 50 -6.92 -12.94 -6.74
N GLU A 51 -5.94 -13.76 -6.35
CA GLU A 51 -4.53 -13.36 -6.23
C GLU A 51 -4.01 -12.64 -7.48
N PRO A 52 -4.23 -13.13 -8.72
CA PRO A 52 -3.70 -12.44 -9.91
C PRO A 52 -4.34 -11.07 -10.16
N LEU A 53 -5.60 -10.86 -9.73
CA LEU A 53 -6.19 -9.53 -9.79
C LEU A 53 -5.44 -8.57 -8.89
N PHE A 54 -5.17 -9.00 -7.65
CA PHE A 54 -4.52 -8.15 -6.67
C PHE A 54 -3.07 -7.85 -7.06
N ASP A 55 -2.33 -8.80 -7.62
CA ASP A 55 -0.94 -8.57 -8.06
C ASP A 55 -0.82 -7.40 -9.07
N TRP A 56 -1.79 -7.28 -9.97
CA TRP A 56 -1.84 -6.20 -10.97
C TRP A 56 -2.50 -4.91 -10.47
N LEU A 57 -3.27 -4.98 -9.38
CA LEU A 57 -4.07 -3.87 -8.88
C LEU A 57 -3.24 -2.66 -8.46
N PRO A 58 -2.07 -2.79 -7.77
CA PRO A 58 -1.17 -1.68 -7.49
C PRO A 58 -0.80 -0.90 -8.74
N LEU A 59 -0.49 -1.58 -9.85
CA LEU A 59 -0.10 -0.93 -11.10
C LEU A 59 -1.29 -0.19 -11.72
N LEU A 60 -2.46 -0.82 -11.77
CA LEU A 60 -3.69 -0.18 -12.28
C LEU A 60 -4.09 1.04 -11.44
N LEU A 61 -3.92 0.94 -10.11
CA LEU A 61 -4.18 2.04 -9.18
C LEU A 61 -3.28 3.25 -9.45
N ILE A 62 -2.00 3.06 -9.80
CA ILE A 62 -1.09 4.17 -10.11
C ILE A 62 -1.70 5.03 -11.22
N PHE A 63 -2.16 4.41 -12.31
CA PHE A 63 -2.76 5.13 -13.43
C PHE A 63 -4.11 5.75 -13.08
N LEU A 64 -4.98 4.99 -12.40
CA LEU A 64 -6.28 5.50 -11.96
C LEU A 64 -6.10 6.74 -11.08
N ILE A 65 -5.27 6.65 -10.05
CA ILE A 65 -5.13 7.70 -9.04
C ILE A 65 -4.42 8.92 -9.62
N ALA A 66 -3.40 8.73 -10.47
CA ALA A 66 -2.77 9.83 -11.17
C ALA A 66 -3.78 10.58 -12.06
N ALA A 67 -4.67 9.86 -12.74
CA ALA A 67 -5.73 10.46 -13.55
C ALA A 67 -6.82 11.18 -12.71
N LEU A 68 -7.18 10.63 -11.54
CA LEU A 68 -8.18 11.24 -10.65
C LEU A 68 -7.66 12.50 -9.95
N THR A 69 -6.39 12.48 -9.53
CA THR A 69 -5.81 13.55 -8.72
C THR A 69 -5.15 14.66 -9.55
N MET A 70 -4.79 14.40 -10.81
CA MET A 70 -4.04 15.36 -11.62
C MET A 70 -4.66 16.76 -11.66
N ARG A 71 -5.99 16.86 -11.82
CA ARG A 71 -6.71 18.14 -11.97
C ARG A 71 -7.03 18.84 -10.64
N SER A 72 -6.95 18.12 -9.53
CA SER A 72 -7.43 18.59 -8.21
C SER A 72 -6.91 19.97 -7.82
N TRP A 73 -5.63 20.24 -8.00
CA TRP A 73 -5.01 21.55 -7.71
C TRP A 73 -4.48 22.22 -8.98
N SER A 74 -3.98 21.45 -9.94
CA SER A 74 -3.40 22.03 -11.15
C SER A 74 -4.41 22.83 -11.96
N GLU A 75 -5.68 22.40 -12.00
CA GLU A 75 -6.73 23.10 -12.75
C GLU A 75 -7.17 24.40 -12.04
N GLU A 76 -7.23 24.39 -10.71
CA GLU A 76 -7.48 25.60 -9.92
C GLU A 76 -6.34 26.61 -10.06
N ARG A 77 -5.11 26.11 -10.13
CA ARG A 77 -3.93 26.94 -10.34
C ARG A 77 -3.89 27.52 -11.76
N ARG A 78 -4.18 26.69 -12.77
CA ARG A 78 -4.26 27.12 -14.18
C ARG A 78 -5.37 28.14 -14.42
N SER A 79 -6.50 28.01 -13.73
CA SER A 79 -7.65 28.91 -13.86
C SER A 79 -7.54 30.18 -13.02
N GLY A 80 -6.48 30.33 -12.20
CA GLY A 80 -6.33 31.46 -11.27
C GLY A 80 -7.32 31.45 -10.09
N THR A 81 -8.16 30.42 -9.97
CA THR A 81 -9.15 30.31 -8.89
C THR A 81 -8.53 29.91 -7.55
N LEU A 82 -7.29 29.39 -7.57
CA LEU A 82 -6.55 28.99 -6.38
C LEU A 82 -6.40 30.16 -5.37
N GLU A 83 -6.15 31.38 -5.84
CA GLU A 83 -5.98 32.55 -4.98
C GLU A 83 -7.28 32.88 -4.24
N SER A 84 -8.42 32.86 -4.94
CA SER A 84 -9.73 33.05 -4.33
C SER A 84 -10.01 31.97 -3.28
N LEU A 85 -9.69 30.71 -3.58
CA LEU A 85 -9.86 29.59 -2.66
C LEU A 85 -8.98 29.72 -1.40
N LEU A 86 -7.74 30.19 -1.53
CA LEU A 86 -6.83 30.43 -0.40
C LEU A 86 -7.23 31.63 0.46
N THR A 87 -8.01 32.57 -0.08
CA THR A 87 -8.60 33.71 0.68
C THR A 87 -9.93 33.37 1.34
N SER A 88 -10.53 32.23 1.02
CA SER A 88 -11.79 31.80 1.62
C SER A 88 -11.63 31.56 3.13
N PRO A 89 -12.69 31.71 3.96
CA PRO A 89 -12.63 31.55 5.41
C PRO A 89 -12.56 30.06 5.85
N VAL A 90 -11.93 29.21 5.03
CA VAL A 90 -11.77 27.76 5.28
C VAL A 90 -10.30 27.46 5.53
N SER A 91 -10.01 26.67 6.55
CA SER A 91 -8.62 26.30 6.87
C SER A 91 -8.01 25.39 5.79
N LEU A 92 -6.70 25.52 5.54
CA LEU A 92 -5.98 24.73 4.53
C LEU A 92 -6.08 23.22 4.76
N TRP A 93 -6.04 22.78 6.01
CA TRP A 93 -6.20 21.37 6.37
C TRP A 93 -7.58 20.83 5.98
N GLN A 94 -8.64 21.62 6.15
CA GLN A 94 -10.00 21.23 5.74
C GLN A 94 -10.14 21.16 4.22
N LEU A 95 -9.48 22.06 3.48
CA LEU A 95 -9.45 22.02 2.02
C LEU A 95 -8.74 20.77 1.49
N VAL A 96 -7.52 20.51 1.98
CA VAL A 96 -6.73 19.35 1.56
C VAL A 96 -7.42 18.04 1.95
N LEU A 97 -7.93 17.92 3.19
CA LEU A 97 -8.67 16.73 3.62
C LEU A 97 -9.99 16.56 2.88
N GLY A 98 -10.68 17.66 2.55
CA GLY A 98 -11.91 17.61 1.75
C GLY A 98 -11.66 17.01 0.36
N LYS A 99 -10.60 17.45 -0.33
CA LYS A 99 -10.20 16.88 -1.63
C LYS A 99 -9.75 15.43 -1.52
N PHE A 100 -9.02 15.10 -0.46
CA PHE A 100 -8.62 13.74 -0.15
C PHE A 100 -9.83 12.81 0.03
N VAL A 101 -10.79 13.19 0.87
CA VAL A 101 -12.01 12.40 1.12
C VAL A 101 -12.84 12.24 -0.15
N ALA A 102 -12.94 13.29 -0.99
CA ALA A 102 -13.63 13.20 -2.27
C ALA A 102 -12.97 12.20 -3.23
N ALA A 103 -11.64 12.27 -3.40
CA ALA A 103 -10.89 11.33 -4.23
C ALA A 103 -10.93 9.90 -3.66
N PHE A 104 -10.84 9.76 -2.34
CA PHE A 104 -10.93 8.48 -1.65
C PHE A 104 -12.32 7.85 -1.81
N GLY A 105 -13.39 8.64 -1.75
CA GLY A 105 -14.75 8.15 -2.03
C GLY A 105 -14.90 7.62 -3.46
N LEU A 106 -14.23 8.24 -4.43
CA LEU A 106 -14.24 7.79 -5.83
C LEU A 106 -13.42 6.51 -6.01
N LEU A 107 -12.30 6.37 -5.31
CA LEU A 107 -11.57 5.10 -5.21
C LEU A 107 -12.44 4.00 -4.59
N CYS A 108 -13.13 4.26 -3.47
CA CYS A 108 -14.06 3.29 -2.87
C CYS A 108 -15.15 2.86 -3.86
N LEU A 109 -15.70 3.79 -4.64
CA LEU A 109 -16.67 3.48 -5.67
C LEU A 109 -16.04 2.63 -6.79
N ALA A 110 -14.83 2.95 -7.25
CA ALA A 110 -14.13 2.19 -8.27
C ALA A 110 -13.86 0.75 -7.82
N LEU A 111 -13.49 0.53 -6.56
CA LEU A 111 -13.32 -0.81 -5.97
C LEU A 111 -14.66 -1.51 -5.73
N ALA A 112 -15.72 -0.78 -5.35
CA ALA A 112 -17.05 -1.36 -5.23
C ALA A 112 -17.55 -1.91 -6.58
N LEU A 113 -17.20 -1.24 -7.68
CA LEU A 113 -17.52 -1.72 -9.03
C LEU A 113 -16.75 -2.99 -9.43
N THR A 114 -15.67 -3.36 -8.75
CA THR A 114 -14.97 -4.63 -8.99
C THR A 114 -15.49 -5.79 -8.14
N LEU A 115 -16.33 -5.55 -7.12
CA LEU A 115 -16.95 -6.58 -6.27
C LEU A 115 -17.78 -7.65 -7.02
N PRO A 116 -18.33 -7.43 -8.23
CA PRO A 116 -18.93 -8.53 -8.98
C PRO A 116 -17.94 -9.66 -9.27
N LEU A 117 -16.63 -9.41 -9.36
CA LEU A 117 -15.61 -10.43 -9.61
C LEU A 117 -15.54 -11.50 -8.52
N PRO A 118 -15.28 -11.18 -7.23
CA PRO A 118 -15.29 -12.19 -6.16
C PRO A 118 -16.61 -12.96 -6.11
N ILE A 119 -17.74 -12.29 -6.37
CA ILE A 119 -19.05 -12.94 -6.41
C ILE A 119 -19.07 -14.00 -7.52
N THR A 120 -18.66 -13.66 -8.75
CA THR A 120 -18.61 -14.63 -9.85
C THR A 120 -17.64 -15.78 -9.60
N VAL A 121 -16.48 -15.53 -8.99
CA VAL A 121 -15.49 -16.56 -8.67
C VAL A 121 -16.00 -17.50 -7.58
N SER A 122 -16.66 -16.96 -6.55
CA SER A 122 -17.26 -17.76 -5.47
C SER A 122 -18.36 -18.72 -5.95
N LEU A 123 -19.02 -18.39 -7.07
CA LEU A 123 -20.01 -19.26 -7.72
C LEU A 123 -19.36 -20.36 -8.58
N LEU A 124 -18.12 -20.14 -9.04
CA LEU A 124 -17.39 -21.07 -9.91
C LEU A 124 -16.57 -22.11 -9.12
N GLY A 125 -16.17 -21.81 -7.89
CA GLY A 125 -15.40 -22.71 -7.05
C GLY A 125 -15.26 -22.24 -5.59
N PRO A 126 -14.62 -23.06 -4.73
CA PRO A 126 -14.36 -22.70 -3.34
C PRO A 126 -13.34 -21.57 -3.28
N LEU A 127 -13.83 -20.36 -2.99
CA LEU A 127 -13.03 -19.15 -2.88
C LEU A 127 -12.76 -18.84 -1.40
N ASP A 128 -11.48 -18.75 -1.03
CA ASP A 128 -11.09 -18.26 0.30
C ASP A 128 -11.41 -16.76 0.42
N THR A 129 -12.33 -16.42 1.32
CA THR A 129 -12.78 -15.04 1.53
C THR A 129 -11.76 -14.17 2.26
N GLY A 130 -10.81 -14.78 2.98
CA GLY A 130 -9.77 -14.09 3.74
C GLY A 130 -8.84 -13.23 2.88
N PRO A 131 -8.12 -13.83 1.91
CA PRO A 131 -7.31 -13.12 0.92
C PRO A 131 -8.08 -12.05 0.15
N VAL A 132 -9.37 -12.27 -0.12
CA VAL A 132 -10.21 -11.30 -0.82
C VAL A 132 -10.41 -10.04 0.02
N ILE A 133 -10.84 -10.19 1.28
CA ILE A 133 -11.03 -9.05 2.18
C ILE A 133 -9.70 -8.34 2.44
N GLY A 134 -8.63 -9.09 2.68
CA GLY A 134 -7.28 -8.57 2.85
C GLY A 134 -6.82 -7.75 1.64
N GLY A 135 -6.96 -8.30 0.43
CA GLY A 135 -6.61 -7.63 -0.82
C GLY A 135 -7.37 -6.30 -1.02
N TYR A 136 -8.68 -6.27 -0.78
CA TYR A 136 -9.46 -5.02 -0.87
C TYR A 136 -9.04 -3.98 0.18
N LEU A 137 -8.76 -4.41 1.42
CA LEU A 137 -8.27 -3.52 2.47
C LEU A 137 -6.88 -2.96 2.14
N ALA A 138 -5.94 -3.80 1.70
CA ALA A 138 -4.63 -3.35 1.23
C ALA A 138 -4.75 -2.33 0.11
N THR A 139 -5.65 -2.59 -0.84
CA THR A 139 -5.90 -1.71 -1.99
C THR A 139 -6.43 -0.35 -1.55
N LEU A 140 -7.30 -0.30 -0.54
CA LEU A 140 -7.79 0.95 0.04
C LEU A 140 -6.66 1.74 0.72
N PHE A 141 -5.81 1.09 1.51
CA PHE A 141 -4.69 1.76 2.18
C PHE A 141 -3.61 2.23 1.21
N LEU A 142 -3.25 1.39 0.24
CA LEU A 142 -2.33 1.74 -0.83
C LEU A 142 -2.87 2.90 -1.67
N GLY A 143 -4.15 2.81 -2.05
CA GLY A 143 -4.81 3.85 -2.82
C GLY A 143 -4.92 5.17 -2.06
N ALA A 144 -5.17 5.15 -0.75
CA ALA A 144 -5.10 6.34 0.10
C ALA A 144 -3.71 7.01 0.03
N ALA A 145 -2.64 6.23 0.14
CA ALA A 145 -1.28 6.76 0.06
C ALA A 145 -0.99 7.38 -1.33
N TYR A 146 -1.37 6.70 -2.41
CA TYR A 146 -1.21 7.20 -3.78
C TYR A 146 -2.07 8.46 -4.02
N ILE A 147 -3.27 8.57 -3.45
CA ILE A 147 -4.10 9.78 -3.56
C ILE A 147 -3.39 10.95 -2.88
N ALA A 148 -2.83 10.75 -1.69
CA ALA A 148 -2.08 11.80 -1.00
C ALA A 148 -0.87 12.28 -1.82
N ILE A 149 -0.11 11.35 -2.42
CA ILE A 149 1.00 11.65 -3.34
C ILE A 149 0.52 12.45 -4.55
N GLY A 150 -0.57 12.03 -5.17
CA GLY A 150 -1.14 12.70 -6.34
C GLY A 150 -1.65 14.11 -6.06
N LEU A 151 -2.34 14.31 -4.94
CA LEU A 151 -2.79 15.64 -4.49
C LEU A 151 -1.61 16.57 -4.21
N PHE A 152 -0.57 16.07 -3.54
CA PHE A 152 0.65 16.81 -3.28
C PHE A 152 1.36 17.23 -4.58
N THR A 153 1.49 16.29 -5.51
CA THR A 153 2.13 16.52 -6.81
C THR A 153 1.34 17.54 -7.64
N SER A 154 0.00 17.40 -7.69
CA SER A 154 -0.89 18.35 -8.36
C SER A 154 -0.77 19.77 -7.78
N SER A 155 -0.54 19.93 -6.47
CA SER A 155 -0.36 21.26 -5.85
C SER A 155 0.87 22.02 -6.38
N ARG A 156 1.88 21.28 -6.87
CA ARG A 156 3.17 21.84 -7.29
C ARG A 156 3.21 22.32 -8.73
N THR A 157 2.26 21.88 -9.56
CA THR A 157 2.23 22.14 -11.00
C THR A 157 0.93 22.84 -11.38
N ASP A 158 1.00 23.68 -12.41
CA ASP A 158 -0.13 24.33 -13.07
C ASP A 158 -0.63 23.52 -14.27
N ASN A 159 0.12 22.49 -14.71
CA ASN A 159 -0.28 21.62 -15.81
C ASN A 159 -0.75 20.24 -15.31
N PRO A 160 -2.00 19.82 -15.61
CA PRO A 160 -2.52 18.52 -15.19
C PRO A 160 -1.75 17.33 -15.80
N ILE A 161 -1.22 17.47 -17.01
CA ILE A 161 -0.47 16.39 -17.67
C ILE A 161 0.84 16.14 -16.92
N VAL A 162 1.53 17.22 -16.53
CA VAL A 162 2.76 17.12 -15.71
C VAL A 162 2.43 16.53 -14.33
N ALA A 163 1.29 16.92 -13.73
CA ALA A 163 0.84 16.34 -12.46
C ALA A 163 0.68 14.83 -12.56
N LEU A 164 0.04 14.36 -13.64
CA LEU A 164 -0.17 12.94 -13.91
C LEU A 164 1.17 12.22 -14.03
N MET A 165 2.07 12.69 -14.91
CA MET A 165 3.36 12.04 -15.17
C MET A 165 4.22 11.92 -13.91
N VAL A 166 4.30 12.99 -13.12
CA VAL A 166 5.09 12.98 -11.88
C VAL A 166 4.46 12.08 -10.82
N THR A 167 3.11 12.04 -10.74
CA THR A 167 2.42 11.13 -9.81
C THR A 167 2.68 9.68 -10.19
N VAL A 168 2.57 9.33 -11.48
CA VAL A 168 2.89 7.99 -11.98
C VAL A 168 4.33 7.64 -11.63
N LEU A 169 5.29 8.53 -11.92
CA LEU A 169 6.71 8.29 -11.64
C LEU A 169 6.98 8.04 -10.14
N ILE A 170 6.42 8.87 -9.25
CA ILE A 170 6.63 8.73 -7.81
C ILE A 170 5.99 7.44 -7.30
N CYS A 171 4.73 7.15 -7.67
CA CYS A 171 4.05 5.95 -7.20
C CYS A 171 4.70 4.67 -7.78
N SER A 172 5.14 4.69 -9.05
CA SER A 172 5.91 3.59 -9.63
C SER A 172 7.24 3.39 -8.91
N LEU A 173 7.93 4.45 -8.52
CA LEU A 173 9.16 4.33 -7.73
C LEU A 173 8.89 3.67 -6.38
N PHE A 174 7.85 4.07 -5.65
CA PHE A 174 7.47 3.45 -4.38
C PHE A 174 7.07 1.97 -4.51
N TYR A 175 6.37 1.62 -5.59
CA TYR A 175 6.01 0.24 -5.90
C TYR A 175 7.23 -0.63 -6.24
N LEU A 176 8.17 -0.07 -7.01
CA LEU A 176 9.38 -0.78 -7.45
C LEU A 176 10.40 -0.94 -6.32
N ILE A 177 10.56 0.07 -5.46
CA ILE A 177 11.34 -0.05 -4.22
C ILE A 177 10.76 -1.23 -3.44
N GLY A 178 11.55 -2.27 -3.17
CA GLY A 178 11.11 -3.49 -2.49
C GLY A 178 10.53 -4.59 -3.37
N SER A 179 10.38 -4.38 -4.69
CA SER A 179 10.08 -5.48 -5.61
C SER A 179 11.27 -6.45 -5.70
N GLY A 180 10.97 -7.75 -5.86
CA GLY A 180 11.98 -8.82 -6.01
C GLY A 180 13.01 -8.55 -7.10
N LEU A 181 12.63 -7.80 -8.13
CA LEU A 181 13.50 -7.38 -9.24
C LEU A 181 14.63 -6.45 -8.77
N LEU A 182 14.35 -5.52 -7.86
CA LEU A 182 15.34 -4.55 -7.38
C LEU A 182 16.14 -5.10 -6.20
N THR A 183 15.53 -5.89 -5.32
CA THR A 183 16.22 -6.51 -4.20
C THR A 183 17.21 -7.58 -4.66
N GLY A 184 16.89 -8.34 -5.71
CA GLY A 184 17.80 -9.31 -6.34
C GLY A 184 19.04 -8.67 -6.98
N LEU A 185 18.94 -7.43 -7.47
CA LEU A 185 20.06 -6.67 -8.05
C LEU A 185 20.91 -5.94 -6.99
N ALA A 186 20.30 -5.55 -5.86
CA ALA A 186 20.97 -4.74 -4.83
C ALA A 186 21.77 -5.56 -3.79
N GLY A 187 21.62 -6.90 -3.78
CA GLY A 187 22.26 -7.80 -2.81
C GLY A 187 21.52 -7.87 -1.46
N TYR A 188 21.74 -8.95 -0.69
CA TYR A 188 20.91 -9.33 0.47
C TYR A 188 20.68 -8.22 1.52
N ARG A 189 21.74 -7.51 1.93
CA ARG A 189 21.63 -6.46 2.96
C ARG A 189 20.85 -5.24 2.49
N LEU A 190 21.13 -4.74 1.27
CA LEU A 190 20.40 -3.61 0.71
C LEU A 190 18.97 -4.02 0.33
N GLY A 191 18.78 -5.25 -0.12
CA GLY A 191 17.48 -5.85 -0.41
C GLY A 191 16.53 -5.82 0.79
N GLN A 192 16.99 -6.23 1.97
CA GLN A 192 16.18 -6.15 3.21
C GLN A 192 15.82 -4.71 3.58
N PHE A 193 16.75 -3.75 3.42
CA PHE A 193 16.44 -2.33 3.63
C PHE A 193 15.45 -1.77 2.61
N LEU A 194 15.55 -2.18 1.34
CA LEU A 194 14.64 -1.78 0.27
C LEU A 194 13.24 -2.37 0.46
N GLU A 195 13.15 -3.60 0.93
CA GLU A 195 11.89 -4.30 1.23
C GLU A 195 11.10 -3.62 2.35
N LEU A 196 11.80 -3.00 3.31
CA LEU A 196 11.19 -2.20 4.38
C LEU A 196 10.48 -0.94 3.88
N PHE A 197 10.95 -0.33 2.80
CA PHE A 197 10.37 0.87 2.19
C PHE A 197 9.43 0.56 1.02
N GLY A 198 9.35 -0.70 0.60
CA GLY A 198 8.53 -1.06 -0.54
C GLY A 198 7.05 -1.08 -0.22
N THR A 199 6.24 -0.42 -1.05
CA THR A 199 4.78 -0.58 -1.00
C THR A 199 4.35 -1.90 -1.65
N GLY A 200 5.11 -2.39 -2.65
CA GLY A 200 4.80 -3.66 -3.32
C GLY A 200 4.93 -4.89 -2.43
N SER A 201 6.09 -5.07 -1.77
CA SER A 201 6.36 -6.22 -0.89
C SER A 201 5.35 -6.38 0.24
N ARG A 202 4.93 -5.26 0.85
CA ARG A 202 3.91 -5.23 1.89
C ARG A 202 2.50 -5.52 1.36
N PHE A 203 2.23 -5.10 0.12
CA PHE A 203 0.97 -5.42 -0.54
C PHE A 203 0.84 -6.94 -0.78
N ASP A 204 1.90 -7.58 -1.28
CA ASP A 204 1.93 -9.03 -1.52
C ASP A 204 1.74 -9.86 -0.24
N ALA A 205 2.23 -9.36 0.90
CA ALA A 205 1.98 -10.01 2.19
C ALA A 205 0.49 -9.97 2.57
N ILE A 206 -0.17 -8.84 2.35
CA ILE A 206 -1.58 -8.65 2.68
C ILE A 206 -2.51 -9.42 1.73
N THR A 207 -2.17 -9.52 0.44
CA THR A 207 -2.97 -10.27 -0.54
C THR A 207 -3.03 -11.77 -0.23
N ARG A 208 -2.02 -12.31 0.46
CA ARG A 208 -2.01 -13.69 0.97
C ARG A 208 -2.92 -13.93 2.18
N GLY A 209 -3.69 -12.92 2.62
CA GLY A 209 -4.63 -13.01 3.74
C GLY A 209 -4.01 -12.68 5.11
N VAL A 210 -2.79 -12.15 5.12
CA VAL A 210 -2.06 -11.82 6.35
C VAL A 210 -2.06 -10.30 6.55
N LEU A 211 -2.81 -9.80 7.53
CA LEU A 211 -2.82 -8.39 7.89
C LEU A 211 -1.88 -8.10 9.05
N ASP A 212 -0.74 -7.51 8.75
CA ASP A 212 0.16 -6.94 9.76
C ASP A 212 -0.19 -5.48 10.06
N LEU A 213 -0.29 -5.12 11.35
CA LEU A 213 -0.46 -3.73 11.78
C LEU A 213 0.65 -2.80 11.26
N ARG A 214 1.85 -3.33 11.03
CA ARG A 214 3.01 -2.57 10.52
C ARG A 214 2.75 -2.06 9.11
N ASP A 215 2.11 -2.85 8.27
CA ASP A 215 1.83 -2.49 6.88
C ASP A 215 0.73 -1.43 6.80
N ILE A 216 -0.31 -1.60 7.61
CA ILE A 216 -1.39 -0.60 7.74
C ILE A 216 -0.82 0.74 8.23
N TYR A 217 0.02 0.71 9.27
CA TYR A 217 0.66 1.91 9.79
C TYR A 217 1.56 2.57 8.74
N TYR A 218 2.32 1.77 7.97
CA TYR A 218 3.16 2.29 6.90
C TYR A 218 2.35 3.08 5.87
N TYR A 219 1.25 2.53 5.34
CA TYR A 219 0.40 3.25 4.40
C TYR A 219 -0.24 4.51 4.99
N LEU A 220 -0.69 4.46 6.25
CA LEU A 220 -1.25 5.62 6.94
C LEU A 220 -0.21 6.70 7.17
N SER A 221 1.01 6.34 7.54
CA SER A 221 2.11 7.27 7.72
C SER A 221 2.49 7.96 6.40
N LEU A 222 2.56 7.21 5.31
CA LEU A 222 2.84 7.71 3.97
C LEU A 222 1.74 8.70 3.53
N THR A 223 0.48 8.33 3.74
CA THR A 223 -0.68 9.20 3.51
C THR A 223 -0.55 10.50 4.30
N GLY A 224 -0.27 10.42 5.60
CA GLY A 224 -0.10 11.58 6.49
C GLY A 224 1.03 12.50 6.06
N VAL A 225 2.20 11.95 5.72
CA VAL A 225 3.37 12.72 5.24
C VAL A 225 3.00 13.54 4.01
N PHE A 226 2.40 12.93 3.00
CA PHE A 226 2.08 13.63 1.76
C PHE A 226 0.93 14.66 1.93
N LEU A 227 -0.03 14.41 2.82
CA LEU A 227 -1.06 15.40 3.16
C LEU A 227 -0.47 16.61 3.90
N VAL A 228 0.44 16.39 4.85
CA VAL A 228 1.16 17.46 5.56
C VAL A 228 2.01 18.28 4.58
N LEU A 229 2.71 17.61 3.68
CA LEU A 229 3.50 18.26 2.64
C LEU A 229 2.62 19.06 1.66
N ASN A 230 1.40 18.61 1.36
CA ASN A 230 0.45 19.35 0.54
C ASN A 230 -0.06 20.63 1.24
N VAL A 231 -0.39 20.55 2.54
CA VAL A 231 -0.75 21.78 3.27
C VAL A 231 0.42 22.75 3.34
N TYR A 232 1.64 22.24 3.52
CA TYR A 232 2.84 23.05 3.50
C TYR A 232 3.08 23.76 2.16
N THR A 233 2.86 23.09 1.03
CA THR A 233 3.01 23.71 -0.30
C THR A 233 2.01 24.83 -0.52
N LEU A 234 0.76 24.64 -0.09
CA LEU A 234 -0.29 25.67 -0.17
C LEU A 234 -0.03 26.85 0.78
N GLU A 235 0.41 26.59 2.01
CA GLU A 235 0.75 27.64 2.98
C GLU A 235 1.93 28.48 2.47
N LYS A 236 2.93 27.86 1.83
CA LYS A 236 4.06 28.57 1.23
C LYS A 236 3.63 29.54 0.11
N LEU A 237 2.54 29.25 -0.61
CA LEU A 237 1.97 30.18 -1.59
C LEU A 237 1.38 31.44 -0.94
N ARG A 238 1.00 31.41 0.33
CA ARG A 238 0.51 32.59 1.07
C ARG A 238 1.65 33.51 1.54
N TRP A 239 2.88 33.00 1.55
CA TRP A 239 4.06 33.75 1.98
C TRP A 239 4.72 34.54 0.84
N THR A 240 4.30 34.33 -0.40
CA THR A 240 4.87 35.01 -1.56
C THR A 240 4.67 36.53 -1.43
N GLY A 241 5.77 37.28 -1.39
CA GLY A 241 5.76 38.74 -1.20
C GLY A 241 6.00 39.23 0.23
N ASN A 242 6.06 38.35 1.24
CA ASN A 242 6.35 38.72 2.64
C ASN A 242 7.82 38.38 3.02
N PRO A 243 8.58 39.25 3.72
CA PRO A 243 9.90 38.91 4.24
C PRO A 243 9.91 37.64 5.11
N SER A 244 11.07 36.99 5.20
CA SER A 244 11.25 35.76 5.99
C SER A 244 10.98 36.01 7.48
N SER A 245 9.79 35.65 7.93
CA SER A 245 9.36 35.79 9.33
C SER A 245 9.70 34.57 10.18
N THR A 246 9.79 34.75 11.49
CA THR A 246 9.88 33.67 12.48
C THR A 246 8.71 32.68 12.35
N THR A 247 7.55 33.17 11.90
CA THR A 247 6.37 32.34 11.59
C THR A 247 6.64 31.37 10.44
N HIS A 248 7.34 31.78 9.37
CA HIS A 248 7.69 30.88 8.27
C HIS A 248 8.61 29.75 8.77
N ARG A 249 9.61 30.09 9.62
CA ARG A 249 10.52 29.10 10.21
C ARG A 249 9.79 28.13 11.14
N ARG A 250 8.84 28.62 11.94
CA ARG A 250 8.00 27.78 12.81
C ARG A 250 7.17 26.80 11.97
N TRP A 251 6.53 27.24 10.91
CA TRP A 251 5.77 26.36 10.01
C TRP A 251 6.67 25.31 9.37
N THR A 252 7.85 25.68 8.86
CA THR A 252 8.81 24.71 8.31
C THR A 252 9.27 23.69 9.36
N ALA A 253 9.44 24.11 10.61
CA ALA A 253 9.87 23.23 11.69
C ALA A 253 8.74 22.27 12.11
N VAL A 254 7.50 22.75 12.21
CA VAL A 254 6.33 21.92 12.54
C VAL A 254 6.09 20.86 11.47
N THR A 255 6.18 21.23 10.19
CA THR A 255 6.00 20.26 9.09
C THR A 255 7.14 19.26 9.04
N ALA A 256 8.39 19.70 9.23
CA ALA A 256 9.54 18.80 9.33
C ALA A 256 9.39 17.83 10.51
N LEU A 257 8.99 18.31 11.69
CA LEU A 257 8.76 17.47 12.87
C LEU A 257 7.63 16.46 12.64
N ALA A 258 6.53 16.86 12.01
CA ALA A 258 5.43 15.96 11.68
C ALA A 258 5.87 14.85 10.72
N VAL A 259 6.63 15.20 9.67
CA VAL A 259 7.18 14.21 8.73
C VAL A 259 8.17 13.27 9.42
N VAL A 260 9.10 13.82 10.21
CA VAL A 260 10.08 13.01 10.95
C VAL A 260 9.38 12.09 11.94
N ASN A 261 8.34 12.55 12.64
CA ASN A 261 7.61 11.72 13.60
C ASN A 261 6.90 10.56 12.90
N LEU A 262 6.18 10.82 11.80
CA LEU A 262 5.50 9.79 11.01
C LEU A 262 6.48 8.76 10.43
N LEU A 263 7.67 9.19 9.97
CA LEU A 263 8.70 8.28 9.47
C LEU A 263 9.39 7.51 10.60
N ALA A 264 9.74 8.18 11.70
CA ALA A 264 10.41 7.55 12.85
C ALA A 264 9.54 6.50 13.53
N ALA A 265 8.22 6.71 13.55
CA ALA A 265 7.29 5.72 14.09
C ALA A 265 7.30 4.40 13.30
N ASN A 266 7.55 4.42 11.98
CA ASN A 266 7.74 3.18 11.21
C ASN A 266 8.99 2.41 11.65
N LEU A 267 10.08 3.13 11.93
CA LEU A 267 11.32 2.52 12.43
C LEU A 267 11.15 1.97 13.85
N TRP A 268 10.35 2.64 14.69
CA TRP A 268 10.08 2.20 16.05
C TRP A 268 9.12 1.00 16.12
N LEU A 269 8.21 0.87 15.16
CA LEU A 269 7.31 -0.27 15.04
C LEU A 269 7.99 -1.53 14.46
N HIS A 270 9.14 -1.39 13.81
CA HIS A 270 9.90 -2.50 13.24
C HIS A 270 10.29 -3.59 14.27
N PRO A 271 10.88 -3.26 15.45
CA PRO A 271 11.25 -4.27 16.46
C PRO A 271 10.06 -4.82 17.27
N LEU A 272 8.89 -4.20 17.19
CA LEU A 272 7.71 -4.72 17.88
C LEU A 272 7.21 -5.93 17.10
N LYS A 273 7.16 -7.10 17.75
CA LYS A 273 6.40 -8.28 17.29
C LYS A 273 4.93 -7.86 17.22
N ALA A 274 4.55 -7.24 16.11
CA ALA A 274 3.24 -6.63 15.94
C ALA A 274 2.17 -7.71 15.81
N ILE A 275 0.94 -7.36 16.18
CA ILE A 275 -0.21 -8.24 16.05
C ILE A 275 -0.42 -8.51 14.56
N ARG A 276 -0.22 -9.77 14.17
CA ARG A 276 -0.52 -10.34 12.85
C ARG A 276 -1.91 -10.94 12.92
N LEU A 277 -2.79 -10.52 12.02
CA LEU A 277 -4.14 -11.07 11.87
C LEU A 277 -4.17 -11.94 10.61
N ASP A 278 -4.33 -13.25 10.80
CA ASP A 278 -4.59 -14.19 9.71
C ASP A 278 -6.09 -14.22 9.40
N LEU A 279 -6.47 -13.84 8.19
CA LEU A 279 -7.85 -13.82 7.73
C LEU A 279 -8.22 -15.08 6.92
N THR A 280 -7.27 -15.97 6.63
CA THR A 280 -7.53 -17.15 5.78
C THR A 280 -8.56 -18.10 6.40
N GLU A 281 -9.38 -18.72 5.55
CA GLU A 281 -10.52 -19.56 5.98
C GLU A 281 -10.12 -20.70 6.92
N ASN A 282 -8.91 -21.25 6.74
CA ASN A 282 -8.36 -22.34 7.56
C ASN A 282 -7.20 -21.91 8.46
N GLN A 283 -7.02 -20.60 8.69
CA GLN A 283 -5.91 -20.07 9.49
C GLN A 283 -4.55 -20.68 9.09
N LEU A 284 -4.27 -20.66 7.79
CA LEU A 284 -3.14 -21.34 7.16
C LEU A 284 -1.78 -20.84 7.65
N TYR A 285 -1.76 -19.68 8.31
CA TYR A 285 -0.61 -18.98 8.88
C TYR A 285 -0.81 -18.69 10.37
N THR A 286 -1.65 -19.48 11.04
CA THR A 286 -1.80 -19.45 12.51
C THR A 286 -1.43 -20.80 13.11
N LEU A 287 -0.77 -20.80 14.26
CA LEU A 287 -0.49 -22.05 14.99
C LEU A 287 -1.74 -22.68 15.57
N SER A 288 -1.79 -24.01 15.53
CA SER A 288 -2.81 -24.75 16.27
C SER A 288 -2.61 -24.57 17.78
N GLU A 289 -3.70 -24.65 18.56
CA GLU A 289 -3.64 -24.58 20.02
C GLU A 289 -2.68 -25.63 20.60
N ALA A 290 -2.71 -26.85 20.05
CA ALA A 290 -1.83 -27.94 20.46
C ALA A 290 -0.34 -27.63 20.19
N THR A 291 -0.02 -27.07 19.01
CA THR A 291 1.35 -26.63 18.71
C THR A 291 1.78 -25.53 19.67
N THR A 292 0.90 -24.58 19.95
CA THR A 292 1.19 -23.46 20.86
C THR A 292 1.48 -23.95 22.29
N GLU A 293 0.69 -24.90 22.80
CA GLU A 293 0.89 -25.51 24.12
C GLU A 293 2.21 -26.31 24.19
N GLN A 294 2.58 -27.01 23.12
CA GLN A 294 3.87 -27.69 23.06
C GLN A 294 5.05 -26.72 23.07
N LEU A 295 4.95 -25.62 22.30
CA LEU A 295 6.01 -24.62 22.22
C LEU A 295 6.23 -23.88 23.55
N THR A 296 5.17 -23.67 24.35
CA THR A 296 5.31 -23.05 25.68
C THR A 296 5.84 -24.00 26.75
N THR A 297 5.72 -25.30 26.54
CA THR A 297 6.16 -26.34 27.48
C THR A 297 7.56 -26.89 27.15
N LEU A 298 8.26 -26.29 26.19
CA LEU A 298 9.62 -26.70 25.81
C LEU A 298 10.60 -26.61 26.98
N GLN A 299 11.28 -27.72 27.27
CA GLN A 299 12.29 -27.80 28.34
C GLN A 299 13.70 -27.46 27.82
N GLU A 300 13.94 -27.69 26.54
CA GLU A 300 15.23 -27.46 25.87
C GLU A 300 15.04 -26.51 24.67
N PRO A 301 16.08 -25.73 24.32
CA PRO A 301 16.02 -24.86 23.16
C PRO A 301 15.92 -25.67 21.86
N LEU A 302 14.90 -25.39 21.06
CA LEU A 302 14.64 -26.00 19.76
C LEU A 302 15.23 -25.14 18.65
N GLN A 303 16.24 -25.64 17.94
CA GLN A 303 16.74 -25.02 16.71
C GLN A 303 16.09 -25.67 15.49
N ILE A 304 15.42 -24.88 14.65
CA ILE A 304 14.81 -25.34 13.39
C ILE A 304 15.55 -24.67 12.23
N ARG A 305 16.13 -25.48 11.33
CA ARG A 305 16.80 -25.00 10.12
C ARG A 305 15.95 -25.32 8.90
N GLY A 306 15.55 -24.27 8.17
CA GLY A 306 14.80 -24.38 6.92
C GLY A 306 15.72 -24.19 5.72
N TYR A 307 15.85 -25.21 4.87
CA TYR A 307 16.63 -25.13 3.65
C TYR A 307 15.75 -24.72 2.46
N PHE A 308 15.99 -23.54 1.92
CA PHE A 308 15.20 -22.97 0.81
C PHE A 308 16.12 -22.56 -0.34
N SER A 309 15.89 -23.11 -1.52
CA SER A 309 16.67 -22.80 -2.73
C SER A 309 15.92 -21.83 -3.65
N GLU A 310 16.62 -20.85 -4.21
CA GLU A 310 16.07 -19.96 -5.26
C GLU A 310 15.71 -20.73 -6.54
N LYS A 311 16.29 -21.92 -6.77
CA LYS A 311 15.99 -22.80 -7.92
C LYS A 311 15.04 -23.95 -7.56
N THR A 312 13.97 -23.62 -6.86
CA THR A 312 12.96 -24.61 -6.46
C THR A 312 11.98 -24.89 -7.61
N HIS A 313 11.43 -26.11 -7.69
CA HIS A 313 10.45 -26.49 -8.70
C HIS A 313 9.25 -25.50 -8.71
N PRO A 314 8.73 -25.06 -9.87
CA PRO A 314 7.67 -24.05 -9.94
C PRO A 314 6.42 -24.38 -9.12
N LEU A 315 6.08 -25.67 -8.99
CA LEU A 315 4.95 -26.14 -8.15
C LEU A 315 5.18 -26.00 -6.64
N LEU A 316 6.43 -25.91 -6.19
CA LEU A 316 6.80 -25.77 -4.78
C LEU A 316 7.11 -24.32 -4.40
N ALA A 317 7.40 -23.45 -5.36
CA ALA A 317 7.67 -22.03 -5.13
C ALA A 317 6.58 -21.33 -4.29
N PRO A 318 5.27 -21.59 -4.47
CA PRO A 318 4.22 -20.98 -3.64
C PRO A 318 4.22 -21.46 -2.17
N LEU A 319 4.81 -22.63 -1.88
CA LEU A 319 4.85 -23.19 -0.52
C LEU A 319 5.99 -22.60 0.32
N VAL A 320 7.02 -22.05 -0.32
CA VAL A 320 8.21 -21.52 0.36
C VAL A 320 7.85 -20.35 1.30
N PRO A 321 7.15 -19.29 0.85
CA PRO A 321 6.76 -18.19 1.73
C PRO A 321 5.86 -18.64 2.89
N ARG A 322 5.04 -19.66 2.65
CA ARG A 322 4.15 -20.24 3.66
C ARG A 322 4.93 -20.97 4.75
N LEU A 323 5.88 -21.83 4.37
CA LEU A 323 6.73 -22.52 5.33
C LEU A 323 7.60 -21.54 6.12
N GLN A 324 8.16 -20.53 5.46
CA GLN A 324 8.92 -19.48 6.12
C GLN A 324 8.06 -18.73 7.15
N SER A 325 6.85 -18.29 6.75
CA SER A 325 5.91 -17.62 7.66
C SER A 325 5.55 -18.47 8.87
N LEU A 326 5.27 -19.77 8.66
CA LEU A 326 4.91 -20.69 9.74
C LEU A 326 6.07 -20.92 10.71
N LEU A 327 7.29 -21.07 10.19
CA LEU A 327 8.47 -21.21 11.04
C LEU A 327 8.77 -19.92 11.83
N GLU A 328 8.65 -18.75 11.22
CA GLU A 328 8.73 -17.48 11.94
C GLU A 328 7.68 -17.40 13.06
N GLU A 329 6.48 -17.92 12.84
CA GLU A 329 5.45 -17.99 13.85
C GLU A 329 5.82 -18.90 15.03
N TYR A 330 6.47 -20.03 14.77
CA TYR A 330 7.01 -20.93 15.82
C TYR A 330 8.01 -20.18 16.69
N GLN A 331 8.88 -19.35 16.08
CA GLN A 331 9.82 -18.50 16.81
C GLN A 331 9.13 -17.37 17.59
N VAL A 332 8.04 -16.82 17.04
CA VAL A 332 7.26 -15.78 17.74
C VAL A 332 6.66 -16.32 19.03
N HIS A 333 5.98 -17.48 18.96
CA HIS A 333 5.31 -18.13 20.10
C HIS A 333 6.26 -18.87 21.04
N GLY A 334 7.32 -19.48 20.50
CA GLY A 334 8.36 -20.17 21.27
C GLY A 334 9.38 -19.24 21.96
N GLY A 335 9.28 -17.93 21.75
CA GLY A 335 10.08 -16.93 22.46
C GLY A 335 11.58 -17.09 22.25
N THR A 336 12.34 -17.17 23.34
CA THR A 336 13.81 -17.37 23.31
C THR A 336 14.22 -18.84 23.19
N GLN A 337 13.28 -19.78 23.33
CA GLN A 337 13.57 -21.21 23.29
C GLN A 337 13.52 -21.78 21.86
N VAL A 338 12.86 -21.11 20.93
CA VAL A 338 12.82 -21.53 19.53
C VAL A 338 13.70 -20.60 18.70
N MET A 339 14.71 -21.15 18.02
CA MET A 339 15.52 -20.43 17.05
C MET A 339 15.28 -20.99 15.66
N VAL A 340 14.83 -20.14 14.74
CA VAL A 340 14.63 -20.49 13.33
C VAL A 340 15.73 -19.86 12.50
N GLU A 341 16.32 -20.65 11.62
CA GLU A 341 17.37 -20.20 10.71
C GLU A 341 17.05 -20.65 9.28
N PHE A 342 17.06 -19.71 8.34
CA PHE A 342 16.83 -19.97 6.93
C PHE A 342 18.16 -20.03 6.19
N ILE A 343 18.43 -21.16 5.55
CA ILE A 343 19.69 -21.43 4.87
C ILE A 343 19.42 -21.67 3.39
N ASP A 344 20.13 -20.97 2.51
CA ASP A 344 20.14 -21.25 1.08
C ASP A 344 21.32 -22.20 0.75
N PRO A 345 21.05 -23.48 0.46
CA PRO A 345 22.09 -24.46 0.18
C PRO A 345 22.90 -24.13 -1.08
N THR A 346 22.36 -23.33 -2.01
CA THR A 346 23.07 -22.99 -3.26
C THR A 346 24.16 -21.93 -3.07
N ARG A 347 24.10 -21.17 -1.97
CA ARG A 347 25.09 -20.13 -1.64
C ARG A 347 26.11 -20.56 -0.61
N ASN A 348 25.88 -21.66 0.10
CA ASN A 348 26.74 -22.11 1.19
C ASN A 348 27.13 -23.59 1.00
N LYS A 349 28.38 -23.84 0.58
CA LYS A 349 28.90 -25.19 0.28
C LYS A 349 28.85 -26.15 1.48
N GLU A 350 28.99 -25.63 2.71
CA GLU A 350 28.88 -26.44 3.93
C GLU A 350 27.43 -26.87 4.22
N ALA A 351 26.44 -26.08 3.77
CA ALA A 351 25.03 -26.41 3.93
C ALA A 351 24.55 -27.46 2.91
N GLU A 352 25.15 -27.48 1.71
CA GLU A 352 24.88 -28.48 0.66
C GLU A 352 25.33 -29.90 1.08
N GLU A 353 26.36 -30.02 1.93
CA GLU A 353 26.83 -31.33 2.44
C GLU A 353 25.97 -31.86 3.62
N THR A 354 25.18 -31.00 4.27
CA THR A 354 24.32 -31.36 5.42
C THR A 354 22.82 -31.45 5.14
N ALA A 355 22.36 -30.89 4.02
CA ALA A 355 20.98 -30.95 3.55
C ALA A 355 20.72 -32.24 2.77
#